data_AF-A0A0W0U805-F1
#
_entry.id   AF-A0A0W0U805-F1
#
_cell.length_a   1.000
_cell.length_b   1.000
_cell.length_c   1.000
_cell.angle_alpha   90.00
_cell.angle_beta   90.00
_cell.angle_gamma   90.00
#
_symmetry.space_group_name_H-M   'P 1'
#
loop_
_entity.id
_entity.type
_entity.pdbx_description
1 polymer ?
#
loop_
_entity_poly.entity_id
_entity_poly.type
_entity_poly.pdbx_seq_one_letter_code
_entity_poly.pdbx_strand_id
1 'polypeptide(L)'
;MKLPALNHVLEYEHPAVLKLYNQNYPNNTLSASCAFLEMKKYLWLAQKHALDRQKNPADPRLPERFFMVRGMQEIDEMWHEFILFTADYMRFCETYFGEYLHHLPNLFDNRPRPRADVERDIAKMLPYIHEHLGEESVRIWFAHYLNVQA
;
A
#
# COMPACT_ATOMS: atom_id res chain seq x y z
N MET A 1 8.21 -9.63 15.70
CA MET A 1 7.25 -10.43 14.93
C MET A 1 7.92 -10.88 13.64
N LYS A 2 7.57 -12.06 13.11
CA LYS A 2 8.04 -12.52 11.80
C LYS A 2 7.01 -12.13 10.75
N LEU A 3 7.44 -11.46 9.68
CA LEU A 3 6.57 -11.14 8.55
C LEU A 3 6.04 -12.44 7.90
N PRO A 4 4.73 -12.55 7.61
CA PRO A 4 4.19 -13.71 6.89
C PRO A 4 4.69 -13.74 5.44
N ALA A 5 4.59 -14.90 4.80
CA ALA A 5 4.79 -14.99 3.36
C ALA A 5 3.71 -14.16 2.64
N LEU A 6 4.08 -13.41 1.60
CA LEU A 6 3.16 -12.54 0.86
C LEU A 6 1.92 -13.33 0.38
N ASN A 7 2.11 -14.49 -0.25
CA ASN A 7 1.00 -15.30 -0.79
C ASN A 7 -0.05 -15.64 0.27
N HIS A 8 0.35 -15.89 1.52
CA HIS A 8 -0.58 -16.19 2.61
C HIS A 8 -1.47 -14.98 2.96
N VAL A 9 -0.92 -13.76 2.89
CA VAL A 9 -1.74 -12.54 3.04
C VAL A 9 -2.68 -12.38 1.84
N LEU A 10 -2.18 -12.67 0.63
CA LEU A 10 -2.95 -12.52 -0.60
C LEU A 10 -4.11 -13.52 -0.73
N GLU A 11 -4.08 -14.65 -0.03
CA GLU A 11 -5.19 -15.62 0.05
C GLU A 11 -6.41 -15.09 0.82
N TYR A 12 -6.28 -14.04 1.64
CA TYR A 12 -7.41 -13.49 2.38
C TYR A 12 -8.45 -12.86 1.45
N GLU A 13 -9.70 -13.28 1.57
CA GLU A 13 -10.83 -12.75 0.78
C GLU A 13 -11.88 -12.08 1.67
N HIS A 14 -12.54 -11.06 1.14
CA HIS A 14 -13.65 -10.40 1.81
C HIS A 14 -14.70 -9.89 0.82
N PRO A 15 -15.64 -10.74 0.36
CA PRO A 15 -16.60 -10.39 -0.70
C PRO A 15 -17.44 -9.15 -0.40
N ALA A 16 -17.76 -8.89 0.88
CA ALA A 16 -18.53 -7.72 1.27
C ALA A 16 -17.75 -6.40 1.11
N VAL A 17 -16.42 -6.41 1.24
CA VAL A 17 -15.58 -5.23 1.01
C VAL A 17 -15.53 -4.91 -0.48
N LEU A 18 -15.41 -5.94 -1.32
CA LEU A 18 -15.45 -5.76 -2.77
C LEU A 18 -16.78 -5.18 -3.24
N LYS A 19 -17.89 -5.67 -2.65
CA LYS A 19 -19.22 -5.13 -2.91
C LYS A 19 -19.32 -3.66 -2.49
N LEU A 20 -18.87 -3.32 -1.29
CA LEU A 20 -18.93 -1.95 -0.76
C LEU A 20 -18.10 -0.99 -1.62
N TYR A 21 -16.87 -1.39 -1.99
CA TYR A 21 -16.02 -0.61 -2.89
C TYR A 21 -16.70 -0.33 -4.23
N ASN A 22 -17.30 -1.33 -4.87
CA ASN A 22 -18.02 -1.13 -6.13
C ASN A 22 -19.25 -0.21 -5.97
N GLN A 23 -19.89 -0.21 -4.80
CA GLN A 23 -21.03 0.67 -4.50
C GLN A 23 -20.60 2.13 -4.32
N ASN A 24 -19.49 2.36 -3.62
CA ASN A 24 -19.02 3.71 -3.27
C ASN A 24 -18.16 4.34 -4.37
N TYR A 25 -17.46 3.52 -5.16
CA TYR A 25 -16.54 3.96 -6.20
C TYR A 25 -16.85 3.33 -7.58
N PRO A 26 -18.06 3.53 -8.14
CA PRO A 26 -18.46 2.88 -9.39
C PRO A 26 -17.68 3.33 -10.64
N ASN A 27 -16.91 4.43 -10.53
CA ASN A 27 -16.15 5.02 -11.62
C ASN A 27 -14.64 4.76 -11.54
N ASN A 28 -14.19 4.00 -10.54
CA ASN A 28 -12.78 3.64 -10.38
C ASN A 28 -12.32 2.70 -11.50
N THR A 29 -11.05 2.82 -11.88
CA THR A 29 -10.49 2.09 -13.02
C THR A 29 -10.02 0.69 -12.64
N LEU A 30 -9.58 0.49 -11.39
CA LEU A 30 -9.28 -0.81 -10.82
C LEU A 30 -10.57 -1.52 -10.46
N SER A 31 -10.68 -2.77 -10.88
CA SER A 31 -11.71 -3.67 -10.34
C SER A 31 -11.53 -3.82 -8.84
N ALA A 32 -12.62 -4.06 -8.10
CA ALA A 32 -12.56 -4.26 -6.66
C ALA A 32 -11.54 -5.35 -6.26
N SER A 33 -11.51 -6.47 -7.00
CA SER A 33 -10.54 -7.55 -6.72
C SER A 33 -9.09 -7.09 -6.91
N CYS A 34 -8.80 -6.27 -7.93
CA CYS A 34 -7.48 -5.71 -8.16
C CYS A 34 -7.10 -4.71 -7.06
N ALA A 35 -7.99 -3.77 -6.73
CA ALA A 35 -7.75 -2.80 -5.67
C ALA A 35 -7.51 -3.48 -4.31
N PHE A 36 -8.27 -4.53 -3.98
CA PHE A 36 -8.09 -5.28 -2.73
C PHE A 36 -6.79 -6.09 -2.72
N LEU A 37 -6.40 -6.66 -3.87
CA LEU A 37 -5.11 -7.34 -4.01
C LEU A 37 -3.94 -6.37 -3.79
N GLU A 38 -3.95 -5.22 -4.47
CA GLU A 38 -2.89 -4.23 -4.38
C GLU A 38 -2.85 -3.54 -3.00
N MET A 39 -3.99 -3.39 -2.33
CA MET A 39 -4.06 -2.91 -0.95
C MET A 39 -3.36 -3.88 0.01
N LYS A 40 -3.65 -5.19 -0.08
CA LYS A 40 -2.94 -6.21 0.72
C LYS A 40 -1.44 -6.24 0.44
N LYS A 41 -1.03 -6.09 -0.83
CA LYS A 41 0.39 -5.96 -1.21
C LYS A 41 1.04 -4.73 -0.58
N TYR A 42 0.36 -3.59 -0.56
CA TYR A 42 0.85 -2.37 0.08
C TYR A 42 1.05 -2.57 1.59
N LEU A 43 0.04 -3.09 2.30
CA LEU A 43 0.14 -3.33 3.75
C LEU A 43 1.31 -4.27 4.08
N TRP A 44 1.45 -5.35 3.32
CA TRP A 44 2.56 -6.28 3.51
C TRP A 44 3.93 -5.63 3.23
N LEU A 45 4.05 -4.87 2.13
CA LEU A 45 5.31 -4.26 1.74
C LEU A 45 5.71 -3.12 2.68
N ALA A 46 4.75 -2.39 3.26
CA ALA A 46 4.98 -1.41 4.31
C ALA A 46 5.54 -2.05 5.58
N GLN A 47 4.94 -3.15 6.05
CA GLN A 47 5.46 -3.90 7.21
C GLN A 47 6.84 -4.50 6.91
N LYS A 48 7.07 -5.01 5.69
CA LYS A 48 8.39 -5.47 5.26
C LYS A 48 9.42 -4.35 5.31
N HIS A 49 9.09 -3.19 4.76
CA HIS A 49 9.98 -2.04 4.74
C HIS A 49 10.37 -1.62 6.16
N ALA A 50 9.41 -1.56 7.09
CA ALA A 50 9.67 -1.25 8.48
C ALA A 50 10.68 -2.25 9.11
N LEU A 51 10.51 -3.55 8.87
CA LEU A 51 11.42 -4.59 9.35
C LEU A 51 12.81 -4.50 8.71
N ASP A 52 12.89 -4.23 7.40
CA ASP A 52 14.17 -4.08 6.70
C ASP A 52 14.93 -2.85 7.19
N ARG A 53 14.23 -1.73 7.44
CA ARG A 53 14.81 -0.52 8.04
C ARG A 53 15.25 -0.76 9.49
N GLN A 54 14.50 -1.53 10.27
CA GLN A 54 14.92 -1.92 11.62
C GLN A 54 16.19 -2.77 11.58
N LYS A 55 16.28 -3.72 10.65
CA LYS A 55 17.43 -4.62 10.49
C LYS A 55 18.66 -3.90 9.96
N ASN A 56 18.48 -3.01 8.98
CA ASN A 56 19.54 -2.26 8.32
C ASN A 56 19.21 -0.75 8.24
N PRO A 57 19.32 0.00 9.35
CA PRO A 57 18.92 1.41 9.40
C PRO A 57 19.71 2.34 8.47
N ALA A 58 20.89 1.92 8.02
CA ALA A 58 21.75 2.70 7.12
C ALA A 58 21.73 2.21 5.67
N ASP A 59 20.88 1.24 5.29
CA ASP A 59 20.84 0.75 3.90
C ASP A 59 20.43 1.87 2.94
N PRO A 60 21.32 2.31 2.04
CA PRO A 60 21.04 3.43 1.15
C PRO A 60 20.01 3.08 0.07
N ARG A 61 19.76 1.78 -0.19
CA ARG A 61 18.83 1.31 -1.21
C ARG A 61 17.38 1.42 -0.77
N LEU A 62 17.12 1.39 0.54
CA LEU A 62 15.77 1.49 1.08
C LEU A 62 15.30 2.96 1.06
N PRO A 63 14.03 3.23 0.70
CA PRO A 63 13.45 4.55 0.90
C PRO A 63 13.47 4.89 2.39
N GLU A 64 13.64 6.17 2.73
CA GLU A 64 13.61 6.60 4.12
C GLU A 64 12.19 6.46 4.68
N ARG A 65 11.20 6.88 3.89
CA ARG A 65 9.77 6.68 4.18
C ARG A 65 9.11 5.87 3.08
N PHE A 66 8.20 4.99 3.49
CA PHE A 66 7.34 4.25 2.58
C PHE A 66 5.91 4.75 2.73
N PHE A 67 5.33 5.32 1.68
CA PHE A 67 4.05 6.03 1.74
C PHE A 67 3.26 5.82 0.45
N MET A 68 1.94 5.99 0.51
CA MET A 68 1.10 5.97 -0.68
C MET A 68 1.35 7.22 -1.54
N VAL A 69 1.60 7.00 -2.83
CA VAL A 69 1.74 8.08 -3.82
C VAL A 69 0.39 8.39 -4.48
N ARG A 70 0.29 9.51 -5.19
CA ARG A 70 -0.96 9.94 -5.85
C ARG A 70 -1.58 8.87 -6.77
N GLY A 71 -0.76 8.07 -7.43
CA GLY A 71 -1.24 6.99 -8.30
C GLY A 71 -1.95 5.84 -7.57
N MET A 72 -1.91 5.82 -6.23
CA MET A 72 -2.50 4.76 -5.40
C MET A 72 -3.84 5.16 -4.78
N GLN A 73 -4.50 6.21 -5.28
CA GLN A 73 -5.77 6.69 -4.69
C GLN A 73 -6.82 5.58 -4.58
N GLU A 74 -7.01 4.79 -5.64
CA GLU A 74 -8.00 3.70 -5.64
C GLU A 74 -7.65 2.57 -4.66
N ILE A 75 -6.35 2.39 -4.36
CA ILE A 75 -5.85 1.44 -3.36
C ILE A 75 -6.14 1.97 -1.94
N ASP A 76 -5.96 3.27 -1.73
CA ASP A 76 -6.29 3.97 -0.47
C ASP A 76 -7.80 3.93 -0.19
N GLU A 77 -8.62 4.19 -1.21
CA GLU A 77 -10.08 4.08 -1.16
C GLU A 77 -10.53 2.67 -0.77
N MET A 78 -9.93 1.63 -1.35
CA MET A 78 -10.18 0.25 -0.93
C MET A 78 -9.79 -0.01 0.53
N TRP A 79 -8.69 0.55 1.01
CA TRP A 79 -8.29 0.41 2.40
C TRP A 79 -9.30 1.08 3.34
N HIS A 80 -9.81 2.26 2.98
CA HIS A 80 -10.88 2.91 3.72
C HIS A 80 -12.12 2.02 3.86
N GLU A 81 -12.57 1.39 2.77
CA GLU A 81 -13.72 0.49 2.83
C GLU A 81 -13.46 -0.73 3.72
N PHE A 82 -12.24 -1.29 3.70
CA PHE A 82 -11.92 -2.42 4.56
C PHE A 82 -11.92 -2.05 6.05
N ILE A 83 -11.41 -0.87 6.41
CA ILE A 83 -11.39 -0.39 7.80
C ILE A 83 -12.81 -0.31 8.38
N LEU A 84 -13.83 -0.01 7.57
CA LEU A 84 -15.23 0.05 8.02
C LEU A 84 -15.76 -1.32 8.50
N PHE A 85 -15.21 -2.42 8.01
CA PHE A 85 -15.45 -3.76 8.55
C PHE A 85 -14.57 -4.01 9.77
N THR A 86 -14.71 -3.13 10.77
CA THR A 86 -13.78 -2.99 11.91
C THR A 86 -13.37 -4.31 12.56
N ALA A 87 -14.31 -5.22 12.83
CA ALA A 87 -14.03 -6.52 13.43
C ALA A 87 -13.17 -7.43 12.53
N ASP A 88 -13.46 -7.46 11.23
CA ASP A 88 -12.74 -8.28 10.26
C ASP A 88 -11.38 -7.68 9.93
N TYR A 89 -11.31 -6.35 9.84
CA TYR A 89 -10.05 -5.62 9.65
C TYR A 89 -9.11 -5.80 10.85
N MET A 90 -9.60 -5.64 12.08
CA MET A 90 -8.81 -5.93 13.29
C MET A 90 -8.27 -7.37 13.28
N ARG A 91 -9.13 -8.35 12.98
CA ARG A 91 -8.73 -9.76 12.93
C ARG A 91 -7.71 -10.04 11.82
N PHE A 92 -7.90 -9.45 10.65
CA PHE A 92 -6.93 -9.53 9.55
C PHE A 92 -5.56 -8.98 10.00
N CYS A 93 -5.54 -7.78 10.60
CA CYS A 93 -4.34 -7.15 11.09
C CYS A 93 -3.64 -8.01 12.18
N GLU A 94 -4.37 -8.49 13.18
CA GLU A 94 -3.82 -9.37 14.22
C GLU A 94 -3.29 -10.69 13.65
N THR A 95 -4.01 -11.29 12.70
CA THR A 95 -3.65 -12.60 12.11
C THR A 95 -2.38 -12.51 11.28
N TYR A 96 -2.28 -11.52 10.38
CA TYR A 96 -1.18 -11.43 9.43
C TYR A 96 -0.03 -10.56 9.92
N PHE A 97 -0.33 -9.57 10.75
CA PHE A 97 0.64 -8.55 11.16
C PHE A 97 0.71 -8.40 12.68
N GLY A 98 0.07 -9.25 13.49
CA GLY A 98 0.23 -9.25 14.96
C GLY A 98 -0.18 -7.97 15.71
N GLU A 99 -0.64 -6.94 15.01
CA GLU A 99 -1.02 -5.64 15.55
C GLU A 99 -2.00 -4.96 14.60
N TYR A 100 -2.81 -4.03 15.13
CA TYR A 100 -3.69 -3.21 14.32
C TYR A 100 -2.89 -2.24 13.45
N LEU A 101 -3.09 -2.29 12.13
CA LEU A 101 -2.45 -1.34 11.22
C LEU A 101 -3.26 -0.05 11.17
N HIS A 102 -2.73 0.99 11.80
CA HIS A 102 -3.34 2.31 11.80
C HIS A 102 -3.20 2.98 10.43
N HIS A 103 -4.34 3.33 9.84
CA HIS A 103 -4.39 4.27 8.73
C HIS A 103 -4.40 5.69 9.28
N LEU A 104 -3.62 6.57 8.66
CA LEU A 104 -3.70 8.00 8.87
C LEU A 104 -4.10 8.61 7.53
N PRO A 105 -5.15 9.46 7.49
CA PRO A 105 -5.46 10.21 6.30
C PRO A 105 -4.21 10.96 5.84
N ASN A 106 -4.06 11.14 4.52
CA ASN A 106 -3.11 12.09 3.97
C ASN A 106 -3.57 13.52 4.34
N LEU A 107 -3.43 13.86 5.62
CA LEU A 107 -3.40 15.23 6.09
C LEU A 107 -2.14 15.79 5.47
N PHE A 108 -2.27 16.73 4.54
CA PHE A 108 -1.14 17.51 4.07
C PHE A 108 -0.38 17.97 5.30
N ASP A 109 0.78 17.36 5.56
CA ASP A 109 1.61 17.71 6.71
C ASP A 109 1.85 19.22 6.60
N ASN A 110 1.47 19.98 7.62
CA ASN A 110 1.66 21.43 7.66
C ASN A 110 3.15 21.81 7.60
N ARG A 111 4.06 20.83 7.53
CA ARG A 111 5.44 20.96 7.10
C ARG A 111 5.61 20.27 5.74
N PRO A 112 5.55 20.99 4.61
CA PRO A 112 5.80 20.39 3.31
C PRO A 112 7.22 19.78 3.31
N ARG A 113 7.33 18.47 3.09
CA ARG A 113 8.62 17.83 2.85
C ARG A 113 9.25 18.45 1.59
N PRO A 114 10.57 18.72 1.58
CA PRO A 114 11.24 19.18 0.37
C PRO A 114 10.98 18.21 -0.78
N ARG A 115 10.63 18.75 -1.94
CA ARG A 115 10.34 17.95 -3.14
C ARG A 115 11.45 16.94 -3.47
N ALA A 116 12.71 17.35 -3.31
CA ALA A 116 13.88 16.52 -3.55
C ALA A 116 13.93 15.26 -2.66
N ASP A 117 13.44 15.33 -1.42
CA ASP A 117 13.42 14.17 -0.51
C ASP A 117 12.31 13.19 -0.91
N VAL A 118 11.15 13.72 -1.32
CA VAL A 118 10.05 12.90 -1.85
C VAL A 118 10.49 12.18 -3.12
N GLU A 119 11.15 12.87 -4.05
CA GLU A 119 11.68 12.29 -5.29
C GLU A 119 12.73 11.20 -5.00
N ARG A 120 13.58 11.43 -4.00
CA ARG A 120 14.59 10.45 -3.55
C ARG A 120 13.96 9.18 -2.98
N ASP A 121 12.90 9.32 -2.17
CA ASP A 121 12.14 8.18 -1.65
C ASP A 121 11.47 7.42 -2.81
N ILE A 122 10.78 8.12 -3.71
CA ILE A 122 10.11 7.51 -4.88
C ILE A 122 11.11 6.73 -5.75
N ALA A 123 12.28 7.31 -6.04
CA ALA A 123 13.32 6.66 -6.84
C ALA A 123 13.80 5.33 -6.23
N LYS A 124 13.75 5.19 -4.90
CA LYS A 124 14.09 3.96 -4.16
C LYS A 124 12.91 3.02 -3.99
N MET A 125 11.68 3.55 -3.90
CA MET A 125 10.46 2.74 -3.86
C MET A 125 10.28 1.93 -5.13
N LEU A 126 10.55 2.50 -6.31
CA LEU A 126 10.38 1.82 -7.60
C LEU A 126 11.12 0.46 -7.68
N PRO A 127 12.45 0.38 -7.50
CA PRO A 127 13.15 -0.91 -7.53
C PRO A 127 12.74 -1.83 -6.36
N TYR A 128 12.43 -1.27 -5.18
CA TYR A 128 12.00 -2.06 -4.02
C TYR A 128 10.62 -2.72 -4.24
N ILE A 129 9.68 -2.01 -4.85
CA ILE A 129 8.37 -2.55 -5.24
C ILE A 129 8.56 -3.60 -6.34
N HIS A 130 9.36 -3.30 -7.37
CA HIS A 130 9.65 -4.25 -8.44
C HIS A 130 10.24 -5.57 -7.90
N GLU A 131 11.22 -5.49 -7.01
CA GLU A 131 11.87 -6.66 -6.41
C GLU A 131 10.89 -7.56 -5.66
N HIS A 132 9.91 -6.98 -4.96
CA HIS A 132 9.05 -7.74 -4.05
C HIS A 132 7.66 -8.04 -4.60
N LEU A 133 7.14 -7.23 -5.51
CA LEU A 133 5.77 -7.31 -6.02
C LEU A 133 5.70 -7.44 -7.55
N GLY A 134 6.81 -7.20 -8.25
CA GLY A 134 6.90 -7.28 -9.71
C GLY A 134 6.50 -6.01 -10.44
N GLU A 135 6.70 -6.02 -11.76
CA GLU A 135 6.46 -4.89 -12.66
C GLU A 135 5.01 -4.41 -12.69
N GLU A 136 4.05 -5.33 -12.57
CA GLU A 136 2.63 -4.99 -12.61
C GLU A 136 2.23 -4.05 -11.47
N SER A 137 2.65 -4.33 -10.24
CA SER A 137 2.38 -3.43 -9.11
C SER A 137 3.07 -2.08 -9.26
N VAL A 138 4.29 -2.02 -9.84
CA VAL A 138 4.92 -0.73 -10.19
C VAL A 138 4.05 0.06 -11.17
N ARG A 139 3.58 -0.58 -12.24
CA ARG A 139 2.71 0.06 -13.23
C ARG A 139 1.41 0.56 -12.63
N ILE A 140 0.76 -0.23 -11.76
CA ILE A 140 -0.48 0.18 -11.11
C ILE A 140 -0.24 1.37 -10.17
N TRP A 141 0.73 1.26 -9.25
CA TRP A 141 0.91 2.26 -8.19
C TRP A 141 1.43 3.60 -8.73
N PHE A 142 2.12 3.59 -9.87
CA PHE A 142 2.66 4.78 -10.53
C PHE A 142 1.96 5.12 -11.86
N ALA A 143 0.79 4.52 -12.16
CA ALA A 143 0.05 4.76 -13.41
C ALA A 143 -0.18 6.25 -13.67
N HIS A 144 -0.49 7.02 -12.62
CA HIS A 144 -0.65 8.48 -12.72
C HIS A 144 0.61 9.19 -13.23
N TYR A 145 1.81 8.72 -12.89
CA TYR A 145 3.07 9.32 -13.36
C TYR A 145 3.46 8.83 -14.75
N LEU A 146 3.11 7.58 -15.09
CA LEU A 146 3.37 6.99 -16.40
C LEU A 146 2.48 7.58 -17.50
N ASN A 147 1.25 7.95 -17.16
CA ASN A 147 0.27 8.49 -18.11
C ASN A 147 0.38 10.02 -18.33
N VAL A 148 1.23 10.72 -17.57
CA VAL A 148 1.45 12.18 -17.71
C VAL A 148 2.58 12.48 -18.74
N GLN A 149 3.12 11.45 -19.40
CA GLN A 149 4.10 11.58 -20.49
C GLN A 149 3.52 11.35 -21.90
N ALA A 150 2.19 11.43 -22.08
CA ALA A 150 1.53 11.38 -23.39
C ALA A 150 0.95 12.73 -23.80
#